data_AF-A0A2N1XMY1-F1
#
_entry.id   AF-A0A2N1XMY1-F1
#
_cell.length_a   1.000
_cell.length_b   1.000
_cell.length_c   1.000
_cell.angle_alpha   90.00
_cell.angle_beta   90.00
_cell.angle_gamma   90.00
#
_symmetry.space_group_name_H-M   'P 1'
#
loop_
_entity.id
_entity.type
_entity.pdbx_description
1 polymer ?
#
loop_
_entity_poly.entity_id
_entity_poly.type
_entity_poly.pdbx_seq_one_letter_code
_entity_poly.pdbx_strand_id
1 'polypeptide(L)'
;MAERKQPHPIRAEDRHIIVSERTGDKIVVDSLKTAMGRITVSTKKAAEEMGVNWIPFTFHDLKRKGVSDTTGNKLDASGHRTAAMLNVYNVKMKTVKPSNE
;
A
#
# COMPACT_ATOMS: atom_id res chain seq x y z
N MET A 1 -1.55 13.34 -29.42
CA MET A 1 -0.95 12.15 -28.74
C MET A 1 -1.88 10.97 -29.00
N ALA A 2 -1.38 9.84 -29.48
CA ALA A 2 -2.23 8.78 -30.05
C ALA A 2 -3.05 8.06 -28.97
N GLU A 3 -4.37 8.08 -29.14
CA GLU A 3 -5.40 7.44 -28.31
C GLU A 3 -5.40 5.93 -28.57
N ARG A 4 -4.40 5.22 -28.02
CA ARG A 4 -4.36 3.75 -28.08
C ARG A 4 -5.30 3.17 -27.03
N LYS A 5 -6.60 3.12 -27.35
CA LYS A 5 -7.62 2.51 -26.51
C LYS A 5 -7.71 1.02 -26.81
N GLN A 6 -7.27 0.17 -25.88
CA GLN A 6 -7.45 -1.27 -26.02
C GLN A 6 -8.94 -1.64 -26.00
N PRO A 7 -9.38 -2.64 -26.79
CA PRO A 7 -10.74 -3.12 -26.73
C PRO A 7 -11.02 -3.72 -25.35
N HIS A 8 -12.18 -3.39 -24.77
CA HIS A 8 -12.58 -3.92 -23.47
C HIS A 8 -12.92 -5.42 -23.60
N PRO A 9 -12.33 -6.31 -22.77
CA PRO A 9 -12.68 -7.72 -22.78
C PRO A 9 -14.17 -7.93 -22.53
N ILE A 10 -14.80 -8.72 -23.40
CA ILE A 10 -16.25 -8.98 -23.35
C ILE A 10 -16.58 -9.73 -22.06
N ARG A 11 -15.81 -10.79 -21.75
CA ARG A 11 -15.97 -11.58 -20.53
C ARG A 11 -15.51 -10.79 -19.32
N ALA A 12 -16.31 -10.81 -18.26
CA ALA A 12 -16.01 -10.06 -17.04
C ALA A 12 -14.74 -10.56 -16.34
N GLU A 13 -14.46 -11.86 -16.41
CA GLU A 13 -13.29 -12.50 -15.80
C GLU A 13 -11.95 -12.05 -16.38
N ASP A 14 -11.93 -11.61 -17.64
CA ASP A 14 -10.73 -11.14 -18.34
C ASP A 14 -10.44 -9.66 -18.06
N ARG A 15 -11.35 -8.95 -17.41
CA ARG A 15 -11.21 -7.52 -17.12
C ARG A 15 -10.27 -7.31 -15.94
N HIS A 16 -9.21 -6.54 -16.18
CA HIS A 16 -8.27 -6.18 -15.13
C HIS A 16 -8.86 -5.13 -14.19
N ILE A 17 -8.63 -5.31 -12.89
CA ILE A 17 -9.11 -4.38 -11.85
C ILE A 17 -8.34 -3.06 -11.91
N ILE A 18 -7.03 -3.13 -12.18
CA ILE A 18 -6.14 -1.95 -12.24
C ILE A 18 -5.57 -1.87 -13.66
N VAL A 19 -5.92 -0.79 -14.35
CA VAL A 19 -5.54 -0.54 -15.75
C VAL A 19 -4.77 0.76 -15.90
N SER A 20 -3.88 0.77 -16.89
CA SER A 20 -3.20 1.98 -17.35
C SER A 20 -4.23 2.92 -17.98
N GLU A 21 -4.34 4.15 -17.47
CA GLU A 21 -5.24 5.17 -18.05
C GLU A 21 -4.94 5.42 -19.53
N ARG A 22 -3.65 5.37 -19.91
CA ARG A 22 -3.19 5.69 -21.26
C ARG A 22 -3.53 4.62 -22.28
N THR A 23 -3.51 3.34 -21.89
CA THR A 23 -3.61 2.21 -22.83
C THR A 23 -4.80 1.29 -22.56
N GLY A 24 -5.28 1.23 -21.32
CA GLY A 24 -6.26 0.24 -20.88
C GLY A 24 -5.64 -1.13 -20.53
N ASP A 25 -4.33 -1.29 -20.65
CA ASP A 25 -3.63 -2.54 -20.32
C ASP A 25 -3.53 -2.74 -18.80
N LYS A 26 -3.31 -4.00 -18.39
CA LYS A 26 -2.97 -4.35 -17.01
C LYS A 26 -1.75 -3.55 -16.53
N ILE A 27 -1.88 -2.92 -15.35
CA ILE A 27 -0.72 -2.32 -14.70
C ILE A 27 0.25 -3.41 -14.22
N VAL A 28 1.53 -3.26 -14.57
CA VAL A 28 2.61 -4.11 -14.08
C VAL A 28 3.15 -3.61 -12.74
N VAL A 29 3.70 -4.53 -11.95
CA VAL A 29 4.19 -4.22 -10.59
C VAL A 29 5.26 -3.13 -10.60
N ASP A 30 6.12 -3.10 -11.60
CA ASP A 30 7.18 -2.09 -11.67
C ASP A 30 6.62 -0.68 -11.91
N SER A 31 5.51 -0.54 -12.65
CA SER A 31 4.81 0.75 -12.78
C SER A 31 4.28 1.23 -11.43
N LEU A 32 3.78 0.34 -10.58
CA LEU A 32 3.35 0.68 -9.22
C LEU A 32 4.54 1.14 -8.36
N LYS A 33 5.69 0.44 -8.44
CA LYS A 33 6.91 0.85 -7.72
C LYS A 33 7.39 2.23 -8.16
N THR A 34 7.38 2.51 -9.47
CA THR A 34 7.74 3.82 -9.99
C THR A 34 6.76 4.90 -9.49
N ALA A 35 5.45 4.63 -9.49
CA ALA A 35 4.46 5.54 -8.96
C ALA A 35 4.69 5.83 -7.45
N MET A 36 4.98 4.80 -6.66
CA MET A 36 5.34 4.96 -5.25
C MET A 36 6.59 5.82 -5.07
N GLY A 37 7.63 5.60 -5.86
CA GLY A 37 8.84 6.44 -5.82
C GLY A 37 8.56 7.92 -6.06
N ARG A 38 7.65 8.24 -6.99
CA ARG A 38 7.21 9.64 -7.22
C ARG A 38 6.50 10.23 -5.99
N ILE A 39 5.64 9.44 -5.34
CA ILE A 39 4.95 9.84 -4.10
C ILE A 39 5.97 10.05 -2.97
N THR A 40 6.96 9.16 -2.83
CA THR A 40 8.03 9.30 -1.83
C THR A 40 8.78 10.62 -2.00
N VAL A 41 9.14 10.99 -3.23
CA VAL A 41 9.83 12.25 -3.51
C VAL A 41 8.96 13.46 -3.19
N SER A 42 7.68 13.47 -3.62
CA SER A 42 6.79 14.60 -3.38
C SER A 42 6.46 14.78 -1.89
N THR A 43 6.21 13.68 -1.17
CA THR A 43 5.90 13.70 0.27
C THR A 43 7.11 14.10 1.11
N LYS A 44 8.32 13.66 0.75
CA LYS A 44 9.54 14.09 1.42
C LYS A 44 9.72 15.60 1.31
N LYS A 45 9.59 16.15 0.10
CA LYS A 45 9.70 17.60 -0.14
C LYS A 45 8.65 18.38 0.68
N ALA A 46 7.40 17.93 0.65
CA ALA A 46 6.32 18.55 1.41
C ALA A 46 6.57 18.51 2.93
N ALA A 47 7.15 17.42 3.45
CA ALA A 47 7.47 17.30 4.87
C ALA A 47 8.62 18.23 5.30
N GLU A 48 9.64 18.39 4.44
CA GLU A 48 10.72 19.37 4.64
C GLU A 48 10.18 20.80 4.70
N GLU A 49 9.24 21.16 3.81
CA GLU A 49 8.57 22.47 3.80
C GLU A 49 7.71 22.71 5.06
N MET A 50 7.09 21.66 5.60
CA MET A 50 6.25 21.73 6.81
C MET A 50 7.05 21.57 8.11
N GLY A 51 8.36 21.29 8.04
CA GLY A 51 9.18 21.00 9.23
C GLY A 51 8.77 19.72 9.97
N VAL A 52 8.12 18.76 9.28
CA VAL A 52 7.65 17.50 9.88
C VAL A 52 8.70 16.40 9.68
N ASN A 53 8.94 15.59 10.71
CA ASN A 53 9.80 14.42 10.60
C ASN A 53 9.20 13.40 9.62
N TRP A 54 9.85 13.20 8.48
CA TRP A 54 9.40 12.27 7.44
C TRP A 54 9.99 10.88 7.64
N ILE A 55 9.14 9.87 7.54
CA ILE A 55 9.53 8.45 7.58
C ILE A 55 9.11 7.81 6.25
N PRO A 56 10.03 7.15 5.52
CA PRO A 56 9.69 6.46 4.29
C PRO A 56 8.69 5.32 4.57
N PHE A 57 7.72 5.14 3.68
CA PHE A 57 6.83 3.99 3.70
C PHE A 57 6.75 3.35 2.31
N THR A 58 6.47 2.04 2.30
CA THR A 58 6.35 1.22 1.10
C THR A 58 4.97 0.56 1.01
N PHE A 59 4.66 -0.06 -0.13
CA PHE A 59 3.45 -0.88 -0.25
C PHE A 59 3.35 -2.00 0.79
N HIS A 60 4.51 -2.54 1.22
CA HIS A 60 4.50 -3.57 2.24
C HIS A 60 4.01 -3.01 3.57
N ASP A 61 4.38 -1.78 3.92
CA ASP A 61 3.93 -1.11 5.14
C ASP A 61 2.42 -0.88 5.17
N LEU A 62 1.78 -0.67 4.01
CA LEU A 62 0.32 -0.64 3.90
C LEU A 62 -0.30 -1.98 4.32
N LYS A 63 0.29 -3.11 3.87
CA LYS A 63 -0.13 -4.44 4.35
C LYS A 63 0.10 -4.57 5.86
N ARG A 64 1.26 -4.15 6.38
CA ARG A 64 1.55 -4.23 7.83
C ARG A 64 0.53 -3.46 8.66
N LYS A 65 0.19 -2.24 8.22
CA LYS A 65 -0.82 -1.41 8.87
C LYS A 65 -2.20 -2.07 8.82
N GLY A 66 -2.62 -2.55 7.64
CA GLY A 66 -3.89 -3.27 7.50
C GLY A 66 -4.02 -4.44 8.47
N VAL A 67 -3.00 -5.30 8.56
CA VAL A 67 -2.97 -6.44 9.50
C VAL A 67 -2.96 -5.99 10.97
N SER A 68 -2.27 -4.89 11.27
CA SER A 68 -2.24 -4.31 12.62
C SER A 68 -3.60 -3.73 13.04
N ASP A 69 -4.33 -3.16 12.09
CA ASP A 69 -5.62 -2.51 12.30
C ASP A 69 -6.81 -3.48 12.27
N THR A 70 -6.65 -4.66 11.67
CA THR A 70 -7.67 -5.72 11.73
C THR A 70 -7.98 -6.12 13.18
N THR A 71 -9.26 -6.01 13.53
CA THR A 71 -9.86 -6.62 14.73
C THR A 71 -10.34 -8.05 14.41
N GLY A 72 -10.17 -8.99 15.33
CA GLY A 72 -10.58 -10.39 15.12
C GLY A 72 -9.49 -11.27 14.51
N ASN A 73 -9.84 -12.15 13.57
CA ASN A 73 -8.91 -13.14 13.02
C ASN A 73 -7.92 -12.50 12.03
N LYS A 74 -6.75 -12.11 12.54
CA LYS A 74 -5.67 -11.52 11.75
C LYS A 74 -5.03 -12.49 10.75
N LEU A 75 -5.13 -13.81 10.96
CA LEU A 75 -4.57 -14.80 10.04
C LEU A 75 -5.32 -14.77 8.71
N ASP A 76 -6.66 -14.83 8.76
CA ASP A 76 -7.51 -14.81 7.58
C ASP A 76 -7.37 -13.50 6.81
N ALA A 77 -7.34 -12.36 7.53
CA ALA A 77 -7.20 -11.04 6.92
C ALA A 77 -5.83 -10.82 6.26
N SER A 78 -4.79 -11.51 6.73
CA SER A 78 -3.41 -11.31 6.26
C SER A 78 -2.95 -12.38 5.26
N GLY A 79 -3.67 -13.51 5.18
CA GLY A 79 -3.33 -14.67 4.37
C GLY A 79 -2.07 -15.40 4.82
N HIS A 80 -1.63 -15.23 6.07
CA HIS A 80 -0.44 -15.93 6.58
C HIS A 80 -0.77 -17.37 6.94
N ARG A 81 0.13 -18.30 6.55
CA ARG A 81 0.02 -19.73 6.88
C ARG A 81 0.28 -20.02 8.35
N THR A 82 1.05 -19.18 9.05
CA THR A 82 1.46 -19.42 10.44
C THR A 82 1.34 -18.16 11.28
N ALA A 83 0.95 -18.33 12.55
CA ALA A 83 0.80 -17.24 13.52
C ALA A 83 2.12 -16.53 13.86
N ALA A 84 3.25 -17.22 13.73
CA ALA A 84 4.57 -16.63 13.97
C ALA A 84 4.85 -15.41 13.07
N MET A 85 4.31 -15.39 11.84
CA MET A 85 4.46 -14.25 10.94
C MET A 85 3.75 -13.01 11.47
N LEU A 86 2.63 -13.12 12.20
CA LEU A 86 1.87 -11.98 12.70
C LEU A 86 2.68 -11.08 13.66
N ASN A 87 3.60 -11.65 14.43
CA ASN A 87 4.41 -10.89 15.38
C ASN A 87 5.37 -9.92 14.69
N VAL A 88 5.83 -10.21 13.47
CA VAL A 88 6.69 -9.31 12.66
C VAL A 88 5.88 -8.10 12.14
N TYR A 89 4.57 -8.27 11.98
CA TYR A 89 3.67 -7.26 11.42
C TYR A 89 3.03 -6.34 12.47
N ASN A 90 3.13 -6.63 13.77
CA ASN A 90 2.57 -5.79 14.81
C ASN A 90 3.45 -4.55 15.05
N VAL A 91 3.21 -3.50 14.27
CA VAL A 91 3.98 -2.23 14.32
C VAL A 91 3.32 -1.17 15.21
N LYS A 92 2.23 -1.52 15.91
CA LYS A 92 1.59 -0.58 16.83
C LYS A 92 2.57 -0.22 17.93
N MET A 93 2.83 1.08 18.09
CA MET A 93 3.58 1.59 19.22
C MET A 93 2.86 1.15 20.50
N LYS A 94 3.61 0.61 21.47
CA LYS A 94 3.06 0.30 22.78
C LYS A 94 2.54 1.60 23.40
N THR A 95 1.22 1.74 23.47
CA THR A 95 0.60 2.82 24.22
C THR A 95 0.90 2.57 25.69
N VAL A 96 1.78 3.36 26.29
CA VAL A 96 2.00 3.37 27.73
C VAL A 96 1.11 4.44 28.35
N LYS A 97 0.62 4.18 29.56
CA LYS A 97 -0.03 5.23 30.36
C LYS A 97 1.02 6.31 30.67
N PRO A 98 0.64 7.60 30.67
CA PRO A 98 1.54 8.67 31.09
C PRO A 98 2.05 8.42 32.51
N SER A 99 3.30 8.80 32.79
CA SER A 99 4.00 8.51 34.05
C SER A 99 3.42 9.21 35.30
N ASN A 100 2.35 10.00 35.16
CA ASN A 100 1.68 10.70 36.26
C ASN A 100 0.22 10.24 36.36
N GLU A 101 0.03 9.09 37.01
CA GLU A 101 -1.17 8.70 37.77
C GLU A 101 -0.70 7.96 39.03
#